data_AF-A0AAD5R2H0-F1
#
_entry.id   AF-A0AAD5R2H0-F1
#
_cell.length_a   1.000
_cell.length_b   1.000
_cell.length_c   1.000
_cell.angle_alpha   90.00
_cell.angle_beta   90.00
_cell.angle_gamma   90.00
#
_symmetry.space_group_name_H-M   'P 1'
#
loop_
_entity.id
_entity.type
_entity.pdbx_description
1 polymer ?
#
loop_
_entity_poly.entity_id
_entity_poly.type
_entity_poly.pdbx_seq_one_letter_code
_entity_poly.pdbx_strand_id
1 'polypeptide(L)'
;MTLMIRNRSRESLEWVLYFSHIPPKFTPSRLQEYFEKYAPNMIGRVYCARNKNSKTIENRYSEGWLEVKRKRIAKALAARFDNSPVGGKKRDYTSSVLWNIKYLSSFKWVHLMEQLQFERTISAHRM
;
A
#
# COMPACT_ATOMS: atom_id res chain seq x y z
N MET A 1 -12.81 -42.30 -11.39
CA MET A 1 -11.90 -41.57 -10.46
C MET A 1 -11.41 -40.32 -11.17
N THR A 2 -12.14 -39.21 -11.00
CA THR A 2 -11.80 -37.93 -11.62
C THR A 2 -10.60 -37.34 -10.88
N LEU A 3 -9.44 -37.34 -11.54
CA LEU A 3 -8.25 -36.65 -11.08
C LEU A 3 -8.55 -35.15 -11.02
N MET A 4 -8.86 -34.65 -9.82
CA MET A 4 -8.77 -33.22 -9.54
C MET A 4 -7.31 -32.82 -9.73
N ILE A 5 -7.01 -32.25 -10.90
CA ILE A 5 -5.80 -31.46 -11.09
C ILE A 5 -5.88 -30.35 -10.05
N ARG A 6 -5.12 -30.49 -8.96
CA ARG A 6 -4.81 -29.40 -8.04
C ARG A 6 -4.10 -28.36 -8.88
N ASN A 7 -4.88 -27.45 -9.46
CA ASN A 7 -4.37 -26.20 -9.97
C ASN A 7 -3.86 -25.48 -8.73
N ARG A 8 -2.57 -25.66 -8.44
CA ARG A 8 -1.84 -24.81 -7.50
C ARG A 8 -1.79 -23.45 -8.19
N SER A 9 -2.92 -22.73 -8.18
CA SER A 9 -2.96 -21.30 -8.44
C SER A 9 -1.79 -20.77 -7.62
N ARG A 10 -0.76 -20.25 -8.30
CA ARG A 10 0.41 -19.68 -7.63
C ARG A 10 -0.19 -18.74 -6.60
N GLU A 11 -0.19 -19.12 -5.32
CA GLU A 11 -0.62 -18.25 -4.23
C GLU A 11 0.13 -16.96 -4.49
N SER A 12 -0.59 -15.95 -4.95
CA SER A 12 0.01 -14.83 -5.64
C SER A 12 0.96 -14.21 -4.62
N LEU A 13 2.27 -14.37 -4.87
CA LEU A 13 3.31 -13.83 -4.00
C LEU A 13 3.31 -12.32 -4.27
N GLU A 14 2.32 -11.68 -3.67
CA GLU A 14 1.99 -10.27 -3.77
C GLU A 14 2.86 -9.55 -2.74
N TRP A 15 3.92 -8.91 -3.23
CA TRP A 15 4.92 -8.22 -2.41
C TRP A 15 4.36 -6.88 -1.99
N VAL A 16 4.48 -6.53 -0.71
CA VAL A 16 3.83 -5.33 -0.18
C VAL A 16 4.84 -4.26 0.21
N LEU A 17 4.60 -3.05 -0.28
CA LEU A 17 5.17 -1.83 0.28
C LEU A 17 4.20 -1.26 1.30
N TYR A 18 4.70 -1.01 2.49
CA TYR A 18 3.98 -0.36 3.57
C TYR A 18 4.42 1.09 3.70
N PHE A 19 3.45 1.98 3.89
CA PHE A 19 3.61 3.41 4.11
C PHE A 19 3.12 3.71 5.51
N SER A 20 4.02 4.10 6.40
CA SER A 20 3.65 4.47 7.79
C SER A 20 2.95 5.83 7.86
N HIS A 21 3.14 6.66 6.83
CA HIS A 21 2.49 7.96 6.71
C HIS A 21 2.15 8.22 5.24
N ILE A 22 0.90 8.60 4.98
CA ILE A 22 0.44 8.99 3.65
C ILE A 22 0.56 10.50 3.49
N PRO A 23 1.21 10.99 2.42
CA PRO A 23 1.38 12.41 2.25
C PRO A 23 0.03 13.16 2.20
N PRO A 24 0.02 14.42 2.65
CA PRO A 24 -1.16 15.24 2.71
C PRO A 24 -1.95 15.28 1.40
N LYS A 25 -3.27 15.10 1.49
CA LYS A 25 -4.19 15.11 0.33
C LYS A 25 -3.95 14.00 -0.70
N PHE A 26 -3.08 13.02 -0.43
CA PHE A 26 -2.97 11.84 -1.28
C PHE A 26 -4.21 10.96 -1.15
N THR A 27 -4.61 10.41 -2.29
CA THR A 27 -5.63 9.35 -2.38
C THR A 27 -4.95 8.04 -2.77
N PRO A 28 -5.58 6.88 -2.52
CA PRO A 28 -5.06 5.59 -2.99
C PRO A 28 -4.75 5.58 -4.50
N SER A 29 -5.61 6.19 -5.31
CA SER A 29 -5.41 6.32 -6.76
C SER A 29 -4.19 7.18 -7.11
N ARG A 30 -3.98 8.30 -6.41
CA ARG A 30 -2.79 9.15 -6.63
C ARG A 30 -1.51 8.46 -6.20
N LEU A 31 -1.55 7.68 -5.12
CA LEU A 31 -0.43 6.86 -4.67
C LEU A 31 -0.08 5.81 -5.73
N GLN A 32 -1.09 5.12 -6.26
CA GLN A 32 -0.92 4.14 -7.34
C GLN A 32 -0.27 4.78 -8.58
N GLU A 33 -0.84 5.88 -9.07
CA GLU A 33 -0.34 6.60 -10.25
C GLU A 33 1.10 7.08 -10.06
N TYR A 34 1.45 7.54 -8.85
CA TYR A 34 2.81 7.98 -8.52
C TYR A 34 3.82 6.84 -8.70
N PHE A 35 3.56 5.67 -8.11
CA PHE A 35 4.49 4.54 -8.20
C PHE A 35 4.48 3.85 -9.57
N GLU A 36 3.36 3.91 -10.29
CA GLU A 36 3.24 3.37 -11.65
C GLU A 36 4.22 4.07 -12.62
N LYS A 37 4.50 5.37 -12.42
CA LYS A 37 5.50 6.13 -13.19
C LYS A 37 6.92 5.56 -13.06
N TYR A 38 7.24 4.96 -11.92
CA TYR A 38 8.58 4.43 -11.64
C TYR A 38 8.70 2.92 -11.85
N ALA A 39 7.59 2.20 -11.79
CA ALA A 39 7.55 0.77 -12.04
C ALA A 39 6.32 0.39 -12.90
N PRO A 40 6.36 0.71 -14.21
CA PRO A 40 5.22 0.48 -15.10
C PRO A 40 4.80 -0.99 -15.15
N ASN A 41 3.50 -1.23 -15.10
CA ASN A 41 2.84 -2.54 -15.07
C ASN A 41 3.24 -3.42 -13.88
N MET A 42 3.90 -2.88 -12.85
CA MET A 42 4.34 -3.64 -11.67
C MET A 42 3.52 -3.33 -10.41
N ILE A 43 2.75 -2.24 -10.40
CA ILE A 43 1.86 -1.90 -9.29
C ILE A 43 0.56 -2.69 -9.41
N GLY A 44 0.08 -3.20 -8.28
CA GLY A 44 -1.19 -3.89 -8.15
C GLY A 44 -2.19 -3.05 -7.39
N ARG A 45 -2.83 -3.66 -6.39
CA ARG A 45 -3.80 -3.02 -5.49
C ARG A 45 -3.13 -2.02 -4.56
N VAL A 46 -3.92 -1.03 -4.15
CA VAL A 46 -3.54 -0.03 -3.15
C VAL A 46 -4.65 0.08 -2.12
N TYR A 47 -4.28 0.09 -0.86
CA TYR A 47 -5.17 0.30 0.27
C TYR A 47 -4.57 1.38 1.17
N CYS A 48 -5.39 2.33 1.60
CA CYS A 48 -5.01 3.31 2.60
C CYS A 48 -6.00 3.26 3.77
N ALA A 49 -5.49 3.08 4.99
CA ALA A 49 -6.31 3.04 6.19
C ALA A 49 -6.80 4.46 6.48
N ARG A 50 -8.12 4.62 6.68
CA ARG A 50 -8.71 5.92 7.00
C ARG A 50 -8.33 6.32 8.41
N ASN A 51 -7.82 7.54 8.55
CA ASN A 51 -7.57 8.12 9.85
C ASN A 51 -8.92 8.52 10.49
N LYS A 52 -9.35 7.77 11.52
CA LYS A 52 -10.62 7.99 12.22
C LYS A 52 -10.69 9.36 12.92
N ASN A 53 -9.54 9.92 13.26
CA ASN A 53 -9.43 11.20 13.95
C ASN A 53 -9.32 12.40 12.97
N SER A 54 -9.18 12.14 11.66
CA SER A 54 -9.02 13.22 10.70
C SER A 54 -10.35 13.93 10.44
N LYS A 55 -10.36 15.24 10.69
CA LYS A 55 -11.47 16.14 10.33
C LYS A 55 -11.27 16.81 8.96
N THR A 56 -10.09 16.69 8.37
CA THR A 56 -9.74 17.37 7.11
C THR A 56 -9.23 16.39 6.04
N ILE A 57 -9.09 16.88 4.81
CA ILE A 57 -8.62 16.08 3.67
C ILE A 57 -7.11 15.81 3.71
N GLU A 58 -6.35 16.70 4.37
CA GLU A 58 -4.91 16.63 4.49
C GLU A 58 -4.48 15.31 5.12
N ASN A 59 -5.04 14.94 6.28
CA ASN A 59 -4.62 13.75 7.03
C ASN A 59 -5.63 12.60 6.94
N ARG A 60 -6.37 12.53 5.82
CA ARG A 60 -7.48 11.58 5.62
C ARG A 60 -7.08 10.11 5.82
N TYR A 61 -5.84 9.77 5.49
CA TYR A 61 -5.31 8.41 5.62
C TYR A 61 -4.10 8.41 6.56
N SER A 62 -4.05 7.42 7.45
CA SER A 62 -2.94 7.26 8.39
C SER A 62 -1.80 6.46 7.78
N GLU A 63 -2.15 5.34 7.13
CA GLU A 63 -1.20 4.35 6.62
C GLU A 63 -1.63 3.84 5.24
N GLY A 64 -0.74 3.16 4.54
CA GLY A 64 -1.08 2.49 3.30
C GLY A 64 -0.25 1.26 2.97
N TRP A 65 -0.79 0.47 2.06
CA TRP A 65 -0.22 -0.75 1.52
C TRP A 65 -0.37 -0.72 0.02
N LEU A 66 0.73 -1.01 -0.68
CA LEU A 66 0.79 -1.07 -2.13
C LEU A 66 1.34 -2.43 -2.53
N GLU A 67 0.58 -3.13 -3.36
CA GLU A 67 0.98 -4.39 -3.95
C GLU A 67 1.94 -4.17 -5.11
N VAL A 68 2.98 -4.98 -5.18
CA VAL A 68 3.96 -5.01 -6.26
C VAL A 68 4.09 -6.43 -6.79
N LYS A 69 4.07 -6.60 -8.12
CA LYS A 69 4.10 -7.91 -8.79
C LYS A 69 5.44 -8.65 -8.67
N ARG A 70 6.55 -7.95 -8.39
CA ARG A 70 7.90 -8.53 -8.35
C ARG A 70 8.69 -8.09 -7.12
N LYS A 71 9.26 -9.05 -6.38
CA LYS A 71 10.04 -8.82 -5.14
C LYS A 71 11.18 -7.84 -5.32
N ARG A 72 11.95 -8.02 -6.40
CA ARG A 72 13.11 -7.16 -6.72
C ARG A 72 12.70 -5.70 -6.90
N ILE A 73 11.53 -5.47 -7.51
CA ILE A 73 10.98 -4.14 -7.76
C ILE A 73 10.49 -3.54 -6.44
N ALA A 74 9.79 -4.31 -5.60
CA ALA A 74 9.38 -3.85 -4.28
C ALA A 74 10.59 -3.41 -3.44
N LYS A 75 11.65 -4.24 -3.36
CA LYS A 75 12.89 -3.88 -2.66
C LYS A 75 13.55 -2.62 -3.23
N ALA A 76 13.64 -2.51 -4.57
CA ALA A 76 14.25 -1.35 -5.23
C ALA A 76 13.44 -0.07 -4.99
N LEU A 77 12.11 -0.13 -5.04
CA LEU A 77 11.24 1.01 -4.76
C LEU A 77 11.36 1.46 -3.30
N ALA A 78 11.31 0.52 -2.35
CA ALA A 78 11.50 0.84 -0.93
C ALA A 78 12.85 1.52 -0.70
N ALA A 79 13.96 0.94 -1.20
CA ALA A 79 15.29 1.51 -1.03
C ALA A 79 15.46 2.87 -1.72
N ARG A 80 14.80 3.09 -2.86
CA ARG A 80 14.88 4.35 -3.62
C ARG A 80 14.09 5.47 -2.96
N PHE A 81 12.89 5.16 -2.47
CA PHE A 81 11.95 6.18 -2.04
C PHE A 81 11.91 6.40 -0.53
N ASP A 82 12.35 5.45 0.29
CA ASP A 82 12.41 5.67 1.73
C ASP A 82 13.30 6.89 2.07
N ASN A 83 12.78 7.78 2.90
CA ASN A 83 13.37 9.08 3.25
C ASN A 83 13.65 10.02 2.07
N SER A 84 13.07 9.77 0.88
CA SER A 84 13.15 10.69 -0.24
C SER A 84 11.99 11.71 -0.21
N PRO A 85 12.18 12.93 -0.74
CA PRO A 85 11.09 13.87 -0.89
C PRO A 85 9.97 13.30 -1.77
N VAL A 86 8.71 13.53 -1.38
CA VAL A 86 7.53 13.17 -2.18
C VAL A 86 7.52 13.93 -3.51
N GLY A 87 8.21 15.07 -3.56
CA GLY A 87 8.25 15.97 -4.70
C GLY A 87 7.06 16.94 -4.70
N GLY A 88 6.89 17.62 -5.83
CA GLY A 88 5.96 18.75 -5.98
C GLY A 88 6.71 20.05 -6.28
N LYS A 89 5.97 21.11 -6.59
CA LYS A 89 6.59 22.42 -6.82
C LYS A 89 7.14 22.95 -5.48
N LYS A 90 8.19 23.79 -5.52
CA LYS A 90 8.80 24.40 -4.31
C LYS A 90 7.81 25.08 -3.34
N ARG A 91 6.62 25.47 -3.81
CA ARG A 91 5.56 26.12 -3.02
C ARG A 91 4.42 25.18 -2.60
N ASP A 92 4.45 23.91 -2.99
CA ASP A 92 3.43 22.94 -2.59
C ASP A 92 3.68 22.42 -1.17
N TYR A 93 2.59 22.10 -0.47
CA TYR A 93 2.61 21.52 0.88
C TYR A 93 3.40 20.20 0.97
N THR A 94 3.57 19.49 -0.15
CA THR A 94 4.30 18.22 -0.22
C THR A 94 5.81 18.40 -0.42
N SER A 95 6.29 19.64 -0.66
CA SER A 95 7.69 19.91 -0.99
C SER A 95 8.68 19.55 0.13
N SER A 96 8.24 19.65 1.38
CA SER A 96 9.02 19.27 2.57
C SER A 96 8.64 17.90 3.14
N VAL A 97 7.69 17.20 2.52
CA VAL A 97 7.23 15.89 3.01
C VAL A 97 8.13 14.80 2.47
N LEU A 98 8.60 13.93 3.36
CA LEU A 98 9.37 12.74 3.01
C LEU A 98 8.45 11.52 2.95
N TRP A 99 8.78 10.62 2.04
CA TRP A 99 8.25 9.26 2.05
C TRP A 99 8.82 8.47 3.23
N ASN A 100 7.98 7.66 3.87
CA ASN A 100 8.40 6.67 4.86
C ASN A 100 7.85 5.31 4.43
N ILE A 101 8.70 4.48 3.83
CA ILE A 101 8.29 3.29 3.08
C ILE A 101 9.12 2.09 3.50
N LYS A 102 8.44 0.97 3.76
CA LYS A 102 9.11 -0.30 4.07
C LYS A 102 8.60 -1.41 3.17
N TYR A 103 9.50 -2.20 2.61
CA TYR A 103 9.14 -3.47 2.00
C TYR A 103 8.93 -4.51 3.10
N LEU A 104 7.80 -5.22 3.07
CA LEU A 104 7.49 -6.27 4.03
C LEU A 104 7.82 -7.65 3.45
N SER A 105 8.90 -8.28 3.93
CA SER A 105 9.42 -9.54 3.35
C SER A 105 8.57 -10.77 3.62
N SER A 106 7.87 -10.79 4.76
CA SER A 106 7.09 -11.93 5.25
C SER A 106 5.59 -11.64 5.31
N PHE A 107 5.18 -10.50 4.75
CA PHE A 107 3.78 -10.07 4.73
C PHE A 107 3.27 -10.10 3.29
N LYS A 108 2.11 -10.72 3.10
CA LYS A 108 1.41 -10.79 1.81
C LYS A 108 0.14 -9.96 1.88
N TRP A 109 -0.34 -9.51 0.73
CA TRP A 109 -1.60 -8.76 0.63
C TRP A 109 -2.79 -9.53 1.22
N VAL A 110 -2.81 -10.86 1.10
CA VAL A 110 -3.87 -11.70 1.70
C VAL A 110 -3.95 -11.51 3.22
N HIS A 111 -2.82 -11.42 3.92
CA HIS A 111 -2.80 -11.21 5.37
C HIS A 111 -3.44 -9.86 5.75
N LEU A 112 -3.24 -8.81 4.93
CA LEU A 112 -3.93 -7.54 5.11
C LEU A 112 -5.44 -7.70 4.99
N MET A 113 -5.90 -8.40 3.94
CA MET A 113 -7.33 -8.60 3.72
C MET A 113 -7.97 -9.42 4.83
N GLU A 114 -7.32 -10.48 5.30
CA GLU A 114 -7.75 -11.29 6.45
C GLU A 114 -7.89 -10.43 7.70
N GLN A 115 -6.88 -9.60 8.01
CA GLN A 115 -6.94 -8.70 9.16
C GLN A 115 -8.10 -7.69 9.03
N LEU A 116 -8.26 -7.06 7.86
CA LEU A 116 -9.35 -6.10 7.63
C LEU A 116 -10.73 -6.75 7.71
N GLN A 117 -10.89 -7.97 7.20
CA GLN A 117 -12.13 -8.73 7.31
C GLN A 117 -12.43 -9.09 8.77
N PHE A 118 -11.43 -9.56 9.51
CA PHE A 118 -11.56 -9.86 10.93
C PHE A 118 -11.98 -8.63 11.74
N GLU A 119 -11.30 -7.49 11.55
CA GLU A 119 -11.64 -6.23 12.23
C GLU A 119 -13.06 -5.76 11.93
N ARG A 120 -13.52 -5.92 10.68
CA ARG A 120 -14.91 -5.61 10.29
C ARG A 120 -15.91 -6.52 10.98
N THR A 121 -15.66 -7.83 11.00
CA THR A 121 -16.54 -8.79 11.67
C THR A 121 -16.64 -8.51 13.16
N ILE A 122 -15.51 -8.25 13.83
CA ILE A 122 -15.50 -7.90 15.27
C ILE A 122 -16.22 -6.58 15.53
N SER A 123 -16.02 -5.57 14.69
CA SER A 123 -16.70 -4.28 14.85
C SER A 123 -18.21 -4.41 14.68
N ALA A 124 -18.66 -5.27 13.75
CA ALA A 124 -20.08 -5.55 13.54
C ALA A 124 -20.73 -6.30 14.72
N HIS A 125 -20.00 -7.19 15.38
CA HIS A 125 -20.49 -7.91 16.57
C HIS A 125 -20.52 -7.06 17.85
N ARG A 126 -19.81 -5.92 17.86
CA ARG A 126 -19.76 -4.98 19.01
C ARG A 126 -20.83 -3.88 18.94
N MET A 127 -21.58 -3.81 17.85
CA MET A 127 -22.75 -2.93 17.67
C MET A 127 -24.02 -3.70 18.03
#